data_AF-A0A947UGH3-F1
#
_entry.id   AF-A0A947UGH3-F1
#
_cell.length_a   1.000
_cell.length_b   1.000
_cell.length_c   1.000
_cell.angle_alpha   90.00
_cell.angle_beta   90.00
_cell.angle_gamma   90.00
#
_symmetry.space_group_name_H-M   'P 1'
#
loop_
_entity.id
_entity.type
_entity.pdbx_description
1 polymer ?
#
loop_
_entity_poly.entity_id
_entity_poly.type
_entity_poly.pdbx_seq_one_letter_code
_entity_poly.pdbx_strand_id
1 'polypeptide(L)' 'YEPEQISEVMRAKIDGQIKKIMDEAGRQAEAILVKNKAKLDLVAETLLEKETLESEEFEGLMKKQ' A
#
# COMPACT_ATOMS: atom_id res chain seq x y z
N TYR A 1 -30.53 -11.61 14.28
CA TYR A 1 -30.05 -10.22 14.20
C TYR A 1 -30.41 -9.74 12.80
N GLU A 2 -31.51 -9.01 12.65
CA GLU A 2 -31.79 -8.37 11.36
C GLU A 2 -30.76 -7.25 11.21
N PRO A 3 -29.97 -7.20 10.12
CA PRO A 3 -29.10 -6.06 9.89
C PRO A 3 -30.00 -4.82 9.80
N GLU A 4 -29.74 -3.81 10.62
CA GLU A 4 -30.46 -2.54 10.54
C GLU A 4 -30.51 -2.11 9.07
N GLN A 5 -31.71 -1.86 8.55
CA GLN A 5 -31.90 -1.33 7.20
C GLN A 5 -31.36 0.10 7.16
N ILE A 6 -30.04 0.23 7.00
CA ILE A 6 -29.35 1.48 6.75
C ILE A 6 -30.02 2.11 5.52
N SER A 7 -30.58 3.31 5.64
CA SER A 7 -31.25 3.97 4.51
C SER A 7 -30.31 4.10 3.31
N GLU A 8 -30.84 4.13 2.08
CA GLU A 8 -30.03 4.29 0.85
C GLU A 8 -29.08 5.48 0.93
N VAL A 9 -29.56 6.59 1.52
CA VAL A 9 -28.77 7.80 1.75
C VAL A 9 -27.62 7.54 2.72
N MET A 10 -27.83 6.73 3.76
CA MET A 10 -26.78 6.38 4.72
C MET A 10 -25.78 5.39 4.12
N ARG A 11 -26.22 4.43 3.29
CA ARG A 11 -25.32 3.53 2.54
C ARG A 11 -24.41 4.29 1.59
N ALA A 12 -24.97 5.21 0.79
CA ALA A 12 -24.20 6.06 -0.13
C ALA A 12 -23.15 6.92 0.62
N LYS A 13 -23.47 7.40 1.82
CA LYS A 13 -22.52 8.12 2.67
C LYS A 13 -21.38 7.22 3.15
N ILE A 14 -21.68 5.98 3.54
CA ILE A 14 -20.67 5.00 3.98
C ILE A 14 -19.72 4.67 2.81
N ASP A 15 -20.25 4.34 1.64
CA ASP A 15 -19.43 4.04 0.45
C ASP A 15 -18.53 5.22 0.07
N GLY A 16 -19.05 6.44 0.17
CA GLY A 16 -18.27 7.66 -0.06
C GLY A 16 -17.11 7.84 0.92
N GLN A 17 -17.29 7.47 2.19
CA GLN A 17 -16.21 7.53 3.19
C GLN A 17 -15.17 6.43 2.97
N ILE A 18 -15.63 5.21 2.66
CA ILE A 18 -14.76 4.08 2.33
C ILE A 18 -13.85 4.45 1.14
N LYS A 19 -14.43 5.03 0.08
CA LYS A 19 -13.65 5.50 -1.08
C LYS A 19 -12.61 6.54 -0.69
N LYS A 20 -12.97 7.53 0.13
CA LYS A 20 -12.03 8.55 0.60
C LYS A 20 -10.84 7.94 1.35
N ILE A 21 -11.11 6.98 2.24
CA ILE A 21 -10.06 6.28 3.00
C ILE A 21 -9.14 5.51 2.05
N MET A 22 -9.69 4.76 1.09
CA MET A 22 -8.90 4.04 0.10
C MET A 22 -8.05 4.99 -0.75
N ASP A 23 -8.63 6.08 -1.24
CA ASP A 23 -7.93 7.07 -2.06
C ASP A 23 -6.78 7.74 -1.27
N GLU A 24 -7.01 8.04 0.00
CA GLU A 24 -5.97 8.62 0.86
C GLU A 24 -4.84 7.63 1.15
N ALA A 25 -5.16 6.39 1.50
CA ALA A 25 -4.17 5.34 1.74
C ALA A 25 -3.34 5.07 0.48
N GLY A 26 -3.98 5.06 -0.70
CA GLY A 26 -3.29 4.91 -1.99
C GLY A 26 -2.29 6.03 -2.25
N ARG A 27 -2.70 7.30 -2.06
CA ARG A 27 -1.80 8.45 -2.21
C ARG A 27 -0.63 8.42 -1.21
N GLN A 28 -0.89 8.00 0.03
CA GLN A 28 0.16 7.87 1.03
C GLN A 28 1.18 6.77 0.64
N ALA A 29 0.70 5.62 0.17
CA ALA A 29 1.57 4.55 -0.32
C ALA A 29 2.43 4.99 -1.50
N GLU A 30 1.83 5.67 -2.49
CA GLU A 30 2.55 6.24 -3.63
C GLU A 30 3.64 7.23 -3.18
N ALA A 31 3.30 8.15 -2.28
CA ALA A 31 4.26 9.12 -1.75
C ALA A 31 5.44 8.45 -1.03
N ILE A 32 5.18 7.37 -0.27
CA ILE A 32 6.23 6.58 0.40
C ILE A 32 7.13 5.89 -0.64
N LEU A 33 6.55 5.28 -1.68
CA LEU A 33 7.30 4.61 -2.74
C LEU A 33 8.17 5.60 -3.52
N VAL A 34 7.62 6.75 -3.91
CA VAL A 34 8.37 7.80 -4.60
C VAL A 34 9.51 8.33 -3.75
N LYS A 35 9.27 8.59 -2.45
CA LYS A 35 10.32 9.01 -1.51
C LYS A 35 11.45 7.99 -1.39
N ASN A 36 11.15 6.71 -1.52
CA ASN A 36 12.12 5.61 -1.41
C ASN A 36 12.47 4.99 -2.77
N LYS A 37 12.30 5.72 -3.87
CA LYS A 37 12.46 5.19 -5.23
C LYS A 37 13.79 4.48 -5.46
N ALA A 38 14.90 5.05 -4.96
CA ALA A 38 16.22 4.41 -5.07
C ALA A 38 16.30 3.03 -4.39
N LYS A 39 15.62 2.85 -3.25
CA LYS A 39 15.54 1.55 -2.56
C LYS A 39 14.63 0.58 -3.30
N LEU A 40 13.54 1.09 -3.89
CA LEU A 40 12.64 0.30 -4.72
C LEU A 40 13.36 -0.23 -5.96
N ASP A 41 14.12 0.63 -6.64
CA ASP A 41 14.91 0.28 -7.82
C ASP A 41 15.98 -0.78 -7.45
N LEU A 42 16.68 -0.61 -6.31
CA LEU A 42 17.64 -1.60 -5.80
C LEU A 42 17.01 -2.99 -5.53
N VAL A 43 15.81 -3.01 -4.93
CA VAL A 43 15.08 -4.27 -4.69
C VAL A 43 14.66 -4.91 -6.02
N ALA A 44 14.17 -4.11 -6.97
CA ALA A 44 13.76 -4.59 -8.28
C ALA A 44 14.95 -5.18 -9.06
N GLU A 45 16.09 -4.50 -9.09
CA GLU A 45 17.33 -5.01 -9.70
C GLU A 45 17.77 -6.33 -9.06
N THR A 46 17.76 -6.39 -7.72
CA THR A 46 18.14 -7.61 -7.00
C THR A 46 17.20 -8.77 -7.31
N LEU A 47 15.88 -8.51 -7.42
CA LEU A 47 14.89 -9.53 -7.78
C LEU A 47 15.05 -10.01 -9.23
N LEU A 48 15.49 -9.15 -10.15
CA LEU A 48 15.80 -9.57 -11.52
C LEU A 48 16.98 -10.55 -11.57
N GLU A 49 17.94 -10.41 -10.66
CA GLU A 49 19.11 -11.31 -10.59
C GLU A 49 18.82 -12.62 -9.84
N LYS A 50 18.08 -12.55 -8.73
CA LYS A 50 17.89 -13.68 -7.80
C LYS A 50 16.53 -14.37 -7.90
N GLU A 51 15.58 -13.79 -8.63
CA GLU A 51 14.17 -14.21 -8.77
C GLU A 51 13.33 -14.18 -7.48
N THR A 52 13.95 -14.37 -6.31
CA THR A 52 13.34 -14.32 -4.99
C THR A 52 14.29 -13.62 -4.02
N LEU A 53 13.72 -12.96 -3.01
CA LEU A 53 14.45 -12.24 -1.98
C LEU A 53 13.91 -12.66 -0.62
N GLU A 54 14.78 -13.17 0.24
CA GLU A 54 14.39 -13.55 1.59
C GLU A 54 14.25 -12.31 2.48
N SER A 55 13.48 -12.44 3.57
CA SER A 55 13.18 -11.31 4.47
C SER A 55 14.44 -10.64 5.02
N GLU A 56 15.46 -11.42 5.38
CA GLU A 56 16.73 -10.91 5.90
C GLU A 56 17.52 -10.12 4.84
N GLU A 57 17.49 -10.58 3.58
CA GLU A 57 18.16 -9.91 2.46
C GLU A 57 17.48 -8.57 2.15
N PHE A 58 16.14 -8.55 2.15
CA PHE A 58 15.36 -7.32 1.99
C PHE A 58 15.64 -6.30 3.08
N GLU A 59 15.64 -6.72 4.34
CA GLU A 59 15.98 -5.84 5.45
C GLU A 59 17.41 -5.28 5.33
N GLY A 60 18.34 -6.09 4.86
CA GLY A 60 19.71 -5.67 4.56
C GLY A 60 19.76 -4.57 3.50
N LEU A 61 19.02 -4.73 2.41
CA LEU A 61 18.91 -3.70 1.36
C LEU A 61 18.26 -2.42 1.88
N MET A 62 17.24 -2.52 2.73
CA MET A 62 16.54 -1.36 3.29
C MET A 62 17.38 -0.54 4.28
N LYS A 63 18.36 -1.17 4.93
CA LYS A 63 19.29 -0.54 5.89
C LYS A 63 20.51 0.11 5.23
N LYS A 64 20.84 -0.22 3.97
CA LYS A 64 21.91 0.47 3.22
C LYS A 64 21.49 1.91 2.91
N GLN A 65 22.42 2.85 3.14
CA GLN A 65 22.24 4.29 2.96
C GLN A 65 23.34 4.83 2.05
#